data_AF-A0AAW4FDM1-F1
#
_entry.id   AF-A0AAW4FDM1-F1
#
_cell.length_a   1.000
_cell.length_b   1.000
_cell.length_c   1.000
_cell.angle_alpha   90.00
_cell.angle_beta   90.00
_cell.angle_gamma   90.00
#
_symmetry.space_group_name_H-M   'P 1'
#
loop_
_entity.id
_entity.type
_entity.pdbx_description
1 polymer ?
#
loop_
_entity_poly.entity_id
_entity_poly.type
_entity_poly.pdbx_seq_one_letter_code
_entity_poly.pdbx_strand_id
1 'polypeptide(L)'
;MPWQPLRRCTEPGCNRRVKSGKCEEHRRSARQQQDSRRGSSRERGYTRQWEKYRAMYLSKNPLCAHCLEKGIYTPAVVVDHIIPIDGGNDVLFWPEWNHQPLCQACHNQKTKWLDPSTKNKRAAGGFREEEERAANRNNWMYGADE
;
A
#
# COMPACT_ATOMS: atom_id res chain seq x y z
N MET A 1 -2.79 39.66 4.45
CA MET A 1 -2.03 38.56 3.81
C MET A 1 -1.46 39.09 2.50
N PRO A 2 -0.17 38.91 2.19
CA PRO A 2 0.39 39.40 0.93
C PRO A 2 -0.27 38.68 -0.26
N TRP A 3 -0.72 39.44 -1.24
CA TRP A 3 -1.32 38.91 -2.46
C TRP A 3 -0.26 38.19 -3.29
N GLN A 4 -0.48 36.91 -3.58
CA GLN A 4 0.43 36.12 -4.41
C GLN A 4 -0.05 36.12 -5.87
N PRO A 5 0.77 36.60 -6.83
CA PRO A 5 0.39 36.56 -8.24
C PRO A 5 0.27 35.12 -8.73
N LEU A 6 -0.72 34.88 -9.60
CA LEU A 6 -0.87 33.58 -10.26
C LEU A 6 0.36 33.30 -11.15
N ARG A 7 0.89 32.09 -11.05
CA ARG A 7 2.04 31.61 -11.83
C ARG A 7 1.58 30.78 -13.01
N ARG A 8 2.45 30.59 -14.00
CA ARG A 8 2.18 29.65 -15.10
C ARG A 8 2.15 28.22 -14.55
N CYS A 9 1.33 27.39 -15.18
CA CYS A 9 1.33 25.95 -14.99
C CYS A 9 2.75 25.38 -15.17
N THR A 10 3.16 24.44 -14.32
CA THR A 10 4.48 23.80 -14.38
C THR A 10 4.65 22.82 -15.56
N GLU A 11 3.56 22.46 -16.24
CA GLU A 11 3.63 21.60 -17.44
C GLU A 11 4.34 22.34 -18.59
N PRO A 12 5.37 21.76 -19.22
CA PRO A 12 6.07 22.37 -20.35
C PRO A 12 5.09 22.82 -21.45
N GLY A 13 5.24 24.07 -21.91
CA GLY A 13 4.37 24.65 -22.94
C GLY A 13 2.98 25.11 -22.49
N CYS A 14 2.58 24.89 -21.23
CA CYS A 14 1.28 25.35 -20.75
C CYS A 14 1.33 26.80 -20.23
N ASN A 15 0.46 27.67 -20.75
CA ASN A 15 0.38 29.08 -20.36
C ASN A 15 -0.72 29.41 -19.33
N ARG A 16 -1.48 28.42 -18.84
CA ARG A 16 -2.57 28.65 -17.87
C ARG A 16 -2.02 29.20 -16.55
N ARG A 17 -2.76 30.15 -15.95
CA ARG A 17 -2.42 30.77 -14.67
C ARG A 17 -3.03 29.99 -13.50
N VAL A 18 -2.22 29.64 -12.52
CA VAL A 18 -2.60 28.83 -11.35
C VAL A 18 -1.98 29.39 -10.07
N LYS A 19 -2.57 29.06 -8.92
CA LYS A 19 -1.99 29.42 -7.61
C LYS A 19 -0.64 28.72 -7.37
N SER A 20 -0.54 27.45 -7.75
CA SER A 20 0.69 26.64 -7.70
C SER A 20 0.59 25.38 -8.56
N GLY A 21 1.75 24.88 -9.02
CA GLY A 21 1.90 23.57 -9.68
C GLY A 21 1.27 23.46 -11.08
N LYS A 22 0.71 22.30 -11.38
CA LYS A 22 0.01 22.01 -12.64
C LYS A 22 -1.41 22.59 -12.65
N CYS A 23 -1.97 22.90 -13.82
CA CYS A 23 -3.39 23.25 -13.98
C CYS A 23 -4.28 22.00 -13.79
N GLU A 24 -5.59 22.21 -13.63
CA GLU A 24 -6.51 21.11 -13.32
C GLU A 24 -6.46 19.98 -14.35
N GLU A 25 -6.41 20.30 -15.64
CA GLU A 25 -6.30 19.33 -16.73
C GLU A 25 -5.03 18.50 -16.63
N HIS A 26 -3.87 19.13 -16.43
CA HIS A 26 -2.60 18.42 -16.28
C HIS A 26 -2.52 17.65 -14.96
N ARG A 27 -3.22 18.08 -13.90
CA ARG A 27 -3.38 17.27 -12.68
C ARG A 27 -4.22 16.03 -12.95
N ARG A 28 -5.32 16.15 -13.70
CA ARG A 28 -6.18 15.01 -14.06
C ARG A 28 -5.43 14.03 -14.96
N SER A 29 -4.74 14.50 -16.00
CA SER A 29 -3.91 13.67 -16.88
C SER A 29 -2.80 12.95 -16.12
N ALA A 30 -2.08 13.66 -15.24
CA ALA A 30 -1.05 13.03 -14.40
C ALA A 30 -1.62 11.96 -13.46
N ARG A 31 -2.79 12.19 -12.85
CA ARG A 31 -3.50 11.19 -12.03
C ARG A 31 -3.92 9.99 -12.87
N GLN A 32 -4.51 10.22 -14.05
CA GLN A 32 -4.93 9.15 -14.96
C GLN A 32 -3.75 8.28 -15.41
N GLN A 33 -2.62 8.90 -15.75
CA GLN A 33 -1.39 8.16 -16.09
C GLN A 33 -0.82 7.38 -14.90
N GLN A 34 -0.93 7.92 -13.68
CA GLN A 34 -0.51 7.21 -12.47
C GLN A 34 -1.44 6.01 -12.19
N ASP A 35 -2.75 6.21 -12.31
CA ASP A 35 -3.76 5.18 -12.07
C ASP A 35 -3.65 4.06 -13.12
N SER A 36 -3.40 4.41 -14.39
CA SER A 36 -3.19 3.40 -15.45
C SER A 36 -1.94 2.56 -15.21
N ARG A 37 -0.85 3.14 -14.70
CA ARG A 37 0.37 2.40 -14.32
C ARG A 37 0.17 1.48 -13.11
N ARG A 38 -0.72 1.85 -12.19
CA ARG A 38 -1.01 1.06 -10.98
C ARG A 38 -1.97 -0.10 -11.24
N GLY A 39 -2.78 0.00 -12.27
CA GLY A 39 -3.88 -0.93 -12.51
C GLY A 39 -5.01 -0.80 -11.48
N SER A 40 -6.07 -1.56 -11.71
CA SER A 40 -7.23 -1.66 -10.83
C SER A 40 -6.89 -2.34 -9.50
N SER A 41 -7.75 -2.15 -8.50
CA SER A 41 -7.59 -2.83 -7.21
C SER A 41 -7.57 -4.36 -7.34
N ARG A 42 -8.33 -4.92 -8.29
CA ARG A 42 -8.38 -6.36 -8.54
C ARG A 42 -7.09 -6.88 -9.17
N GLU A 43 -6.52 -6.15 -10.12
CA GLU A 43 -5.20 -6.49 -10.71
C GLU A 43 -4.09 -6.45 -9.66
N ARG A 44 -4.24 -5.63 -8.62
CA ARG A 44 -3.32 -5.58 -7.48
C ARG A 44 -3.57 -6.66 -6.41
N GLY A 45 -4.45 -7.63 -6.66
CA GLY A 45 -4.71 -8.77 -5.77
C GLY A 45 -5.84 -8.58 -4.75
N TYR A 46 -6.44 -7.38 -4.68
CA TYR A 46 -7.58 -7.12 -3.79
C TYR A 46 -8.88 -7.67 -4.39
N THR A 47 -8.99 -8.99 -4.45
CA THR A 47 -10.12 -9.75 -4.99
C THR A 47 -11.20 -10.00 -3.93
N ARG A 48 -12.31 -10.66 -4.31
CA ARG A 48 -13.34 -11.11 -3.34
C ARG A 48 -12.77 -12.05 -2.27
N GLN A 49 -11.75 -12.83 -2.60
CA GLN A 49 -11.05 -13.69 -1.64
C GLN A 49 -10.36 -12.86 -0.57
N TRP A 50 -9.70 -11.76 -0.97
CA TRP A 50 -9.11 -10.81 -0.04
C TRP A 50 -10.16 -10.13 0.84
N GLU A 51 -11.29 -9.70 0.29
CA GLU A 51 -12.37 -9.09 1.08
C GLU A 51 -12.88 -10.03 2.18
N LYS A 52 -13.09 -11.31 1.85
CA LYS A 52 -13.49 -12.35 2.81
C LYS A 52 -12.40 -12.59 3.87
N TYR A 53 -11.14 -12.71 3.44
CA TYR A 53 -10.00 -12.87 4.33
C TYR A 53 -9.89 -11.69 5.29
N ARG A 54 -9.95 -10.46 4.78
CA ARG A 54 -9.86 -9.22 5.56
C ARG A 54 -10.93 -9.15 6.64
N ALA A 55 -12.18 -9.48 6.31
CA ALA A 55 -13.27 -9.46 7.28
C ALA A 55 -13.04 -10.44 8.44
N MET A 56 -12.63 -11.67 8.13
CA MET A 56 -12.26 -12.67 9.13
C MET A 56 -11.02 -12.26 9.94
N TYR A 57 -10.00 -11.72 9.28
CA TYR A 57 -8.76 -11.36 9.96
C TYR A 57 -8.98 -10.23 10.96
N LEU A 58 -9.76 -9.20 10.60
CA LEU A 58 -10.09 -8.09 11.50
C LEU A 58 -11.05 -8.51 12.63
N SER A 59 -11.89 -9.53 12.45
CA SER A 59 -12.72 -10.03 13.55
C SER A 59 -11.88 -10.76 14.60
N LYS A 60 -10.83 -11.48 14.19
CA LYS A 60 -9.86 -12.13 15.09
C LYS A 60 -8.87 -11.14 15.70
N ASN A 61 -8.53 -10.08 14.95
CA ASN A 61 -7.54 -9.07 15.32
C ASN A 61 -8.18 -7.68 15.36
N PRO A 62 -9.04 -7.39 16.36
CA PRO A 62 -9.87 -6.19 16.36
C PRO A 62 -9.13 -4.90 16.71
N LEU A 63 -7.90 -4.99 17.24
CA LEU A 63 -7.13 -3.86 17.73
C LEU A 63 -5.91 -3.58 16.86
N CYS A 64 -5.54 -2.31 16.75
CA CYS A 64 -4.36 -1.87 16.03
C CYS A 64 -3.08 -2.32 16.74
N ALA A 65 -2.23 -3.07 16.04
CA ALA A 65 -0.95 -3.58 16.56
C ALA A 65 -0.05 -2.46 17.09
N HIS A 66 0.19 -1.41 16.29
CA HIS A 66 1.03 -0.27 16.70
C HIS A 66 0.47 0.53 17.89
N CYS A 67 -0.86 0.60 18.03
CA CYS A 67 -1.46 1.26 19.20
C CYS A 67 -1.36 0.36 20.43
N LEU A 68 -1.58 -0.94 20.27
CA LEU A 68 -1.53 -1.91 21.35
C LEU A 68 -0.13 -2.01 21.96
N GLU A 69 0.93 -1.95 21.15
CA GLU A 69 2.32 -1.84 21.62
C GLU A 69 2.57 -0.64 22.55
N LYS A 70 1.75 0.40 22.42
CA LYS A 70 1.79 1.61 23.25
C LYS A 70 0.79 1.59 24.40
N GLY A 71 0.10 0.47 24.62
CA GLY A 71 -0.98 0.35 25.60
C GLY A 71 -2.27 1.08 25.23
N ILE A 72 -2.46 1.44 23.94
CA ILE A 72 -3.63 2.18 23.45
C ILE A 72 -4.55 1.21 22.69
N TYR A 73 -5.81 1.13 23.11
CA TYR A 73 -6.81 0.24 22.53
C TYR A 73 -7.60 0.93 21.42
N THR A 74 -7.01 1.00 20.23
CA THR A 74 -7.67 1.57 19.04
C THR A 74 -8.17 0.47 18.12
N PRO A 75 -9.42 0.51 17.61
CA PRO A 75 -9.91 -0.45 16.63
C PRO A 75 -9.06 -0.47 15.35
N ALA A 76 -8.77 -1.67 14.86
CA ALA A 76 -8.16 -1.87 13.55
C ALA A 76 -9.21 -1.80 12.45
N VAL A 77 -8.88 -1.10 11.37
CA VAL A 77 -9.75 -0.93 10.20
C VAL A 77 -9.04 -1.30 8.89
N VAL A 78 -7.74 -1.60 8.94
CA VAL A 78 -6.96 -2.00 7.77
C VAL A 78 -6.17 -3.25 8.13
N VAL A 79 -6.06 -4.17 7.17
CA VAL A 79 -5.07 -5.26 7.19
C VAL A 79 -3.95 -4.80 6.27
N ASP A 80 -2.77 -4.64 6.85
CA ASP A 80 -1.60 -4.07 6.19
C ASP A 80 -0.47 -5.09 6.11
N HIS A 81 0.33 -5.03 5.05
CA HIS A 81 1.50 -5.88 4.87
C HIS A 81 2.70 -5.32 5.64
N ILE A 82 3.28 -6.08 6.58
CA ILE A 82 4.45 -5.69 7.38
C ILE A 82 5.64 -5.40 6.45
N ILE A 83 5.95 -6.36 5.57
CA ILE A 83 6.85 -6.21 4.43
C ILE A 83 6.01 -5.78 3.22
N PRO A 84 6.19 -4.56 2.70
CA PRO A 84 5.39 -4.05 1.61
C PRO A 84 5.50 -4.91 0.34
N ILE A 85 4.35 -5.13 -0.31
CA ILE A 85 4.22 -5.88 -1.56
C ILE A 85 4.19 -4.96 -2.78
N ASP A 86 4.56 -5.50 -3.94
CA ASP A 86 4.52 -4.78 -5.22
C ASP A 86 3.32 -5.17 -6.12
N GLY A 87 2.46 -6.08 -5.67
CA GLY A 87 1.23 -6.44 -6.37
C GLY A 87 0.59 -7.74 -5.84
N GLY A 88 -0.49 -8.16 -6.50
CA GLY A 88 -1.26 -9.35 -6.09
C GLY A 88 -0.54 -10.69 -6.27
N ASN A 89 0.46 -10.73 -7.15
CA ASN A 89 1.26 -11.92 -7.46
C ASN A 89 2.54 -12.00 -6.61
N ASP A 90 2.74 -11.07 -5.69
CA ASP A 90 3.88 -11.08 -4.78
C ASP A 90 3.80 -12.27 -3.84
N VAL A 91 4.92 -13.00 -3.65
CA VAL A 91 4.97 -14.16 -2.74
C VAL A 91 4.59 -13.78 -1.31
N LEU A 92 4.83 -12.53 -0.92
CA LEU A 92 4.51 -11.97 0.39
C LEU A 92 3.05 -11.50 0.53
N PHE A 93 2.20 -11.69 -0.48
CA PHE A 93 0.80 -11.23 -0.46
C PHE A 93 -0.09 -11.98 0.54
N TRP A 94 0.01 -13.32 0.56
CA TRP A 94 -0.87 -14.19 1.34
C TRP A 94 -0.36 -14.66 2.71
N PRO A 95 0.95 -14.71 3.02
CA PRO A 95 1.39 -15.17 4.32
C PRO A 95 0.81 -14.35 5.46
N GLU A 96 0.02 -15.00 6.33
CA GLU A 96 -0.64 -14.33 7.47
C GLU A 96 0.35 -13.64 8.42
N TRP A 97 1.56 -14.18 8.56
CA TRP A 97 2.61 -13.56 9.39
C TRP A 97 3.09 -12.22 8.82
N ASN A 98 2.86 -11.96 7.53
CA ASN A 98 3.16 -10.68 6.90
C ASN A 98 1.98 -9.70 7.02
N HIS A 99 0.87 -10.07 7.66
CA HIS A 99 -0.27 -9.19 7.88
C HIS A 99 -0.28 -8.64 9.31
N GLN A 100 -0.72 -7.39 9.43
CA GLN A 100 -0.95 -6.75 10.72
C GLN A 100 -2.24 -5.92 10.72
N PRO A 101 -2.99 -5.90 11.84
CA PRO A 101 -4.17 -5.06 12.02
C PRO A 101 -3.75 -3.62 12.36
N LEU A 102 -4.17 -2.63 11.58
CA LEU A 102 -3.85 -1.22 11.84
C LEU A 102 -5.10 -0.33 11.84
N CYS A 103 -5.06 0.71 12.67
CA CYS A 103 -5.97 1.85 12.53
C CYS A 103 -5.51 2.73 11.35
N GLN A 104 -6.41 3.57 10.82
CA GLN A 104 -6.10 4.40 9.66
C GLN A 104 -4.89 5.33 9.89
N ALA A 105 -4.74 5.87 11.10
CA ALA A 105 -3.65 6.78 11.44
C ALA A 105 -2.29 6.08 11.41
N CYS A 106 -2.17 4.91 12.05
CA CYS A 106 -0.95 4.12 12.06
C CYS A 106 -0.59 3.58 10.66
N HIS A 107 -1.58 3.13 9.89
CA HIS A 107 -1.38 2.74 8.51
C HIS A 107 -0.79 3.89 7.67
N ASN A 108 -1.40 5.08 7.71
CA ASN A 108 -0.91 6.24 6.96
C ASN A 108 0.51 6.65 7.39
N GLN A 109 0.83 6.55 8.68
CA GLN A 109 2.15 6.83 9.21
C GLN A 109 3.19 5.82 8.69
N LYS A 110 2.86 4.52 8.73
CA LYS A 110 3.71 3.45 8.19
C LYS A 110 3.98 3.66 6.70
N THR A 111 2.94 3.88 5.90
CA THR A 111 3.08 4.13 4.45
C THR A 111 3.99 5.31 4.13
N LYS A 112 3.92 6.37 4.94
CA LYS A 112 4.71 7.57 4.71
C LYS A 112 6.17 7.42 5.14
N TRP A 113 6.43 6.79 6.27
CA TRP A 113 7.75 6.87 6.92
C TRP A 113 8.50 5.54 6.98
N LEU A 114 7.80 4.42 7.18
CA LEU A 114 8.43 3.11 7.37
C LEU A 114 8.55 2.36 6.04
N ASP A 115 7.48 2.34 5.24
CA ASP A 115 7.44 1.59 3.97
C ASP A 115 8.58 1.93 3.01
N PRO A 116 9.00 3.20 2.81
CA PRO A 116 10.13 3.50 1.95
C PRO A 116 11.43 2.83 2.41
N SER A 117 11.69 2.83 3.73
CA SER A 117 12.86 2.18 4.30
C SER A 117 12.79 0.67 4.18
N THR A 118 11.62 0.07 4.46
CA THR A 118 11.41 -1.38 4.35
C THR A 118 11.54 -1.84 2.91
N LYS A 119 11.03 -1.08 1.94
CA LYS A 119 11.20 -1.36 0.50
C LYS A 119 12.67 -1.31 0.08
N ASN A 120 13.42 -0.31 0.54
CA ASN A 120 14.86 -0.24 0.26
C ASN A 120 15.61 -1.44 0.85
N LYS A 121 15.26 -1.85 2.08
CA LYS A 121 15.83 -3.05 2.71
C LYS A 121 15.48 -4.33 1.93
N ARG A 122 14.25 -4.44 1.44
CA ARG A 122 13.80 -5.55 0.57
C ARG A 122 14.59 -5.59 -0.74
N ALA A 123 14.74 -4.45 -1.41
CA ALA A 123 15.54 -4.34 -2.63
C ALA A 123 17.02 -4.69 -2.40
N ALA A 124 17.55 -4.44 -1.20
CA ALA A 124 18.90 -4.85 -0.80
C ALA A 124 19.00 -6.35 -0.41
N GLY A 125 17.92 -7.12 -0.49
CA GLY A 125 17.90 -8.54 -0.15
C GLY A 125 17.72 -8.84 1.35
N GLY A 126 17.34 -7.86 2.16
CA GLY A 126 17.21 -8.01 3.61
C GLY A 126 15.99 -8.81 4.09
N PHE A 127 15.22 -9.40 3.18
CA PHE A 127 14.05 -10.26 3.47
C PHE A 127 14.04 -11.55 2.62
N ARG A 128 15.20 -12.00 2.12
CA ARG A 128 15.28 -13.18 1.23
C ARG A 128 14.74 -14.44 1.88
N GLU A 129 15.05 -14.67 3.15
CA GLU A 129 14.58 -15.85 3.88
C GLU A 129 13.05 -15.85 4.02
N GLU A 130 12.46 -14.68 4.29
CA GLU A 130 11.02 -14.50 4.37
C GLU A 130 10.33 -14.72 3.02
N GLU A 131 10.93 -14.24 1.93
CA GLU A 131 10.45 -14.46 0.56
C GLU A 131 10.53 -15.94 0.17
N GLU A 132 11.63 -16.62 0.48
CA GLU A 132 11.80 -18.06 0.25
C GLU A 132 10.80 -18.88 1.08
N ARG A 133 10.62 -18.55 2.36
CA ARG A 133 9.61 -19.17 3.23
C ARG A 133 8.20 -18.98 2.68
N ALA A 134 7.89 -17.79 2.17
CA ALA A 134 6.59 -17.51 1.57
C ALA A 134 6.38 -18.29 0.26
N ALA A 135 7.40 -18.36 -0.59
CA ALA A 135 7.37 -19.11 -1.84
C ALA A 135 7.18 -20.62 -1.60
N ASN A 136 7.89 -21.20 -0.62
CA ASN A 136 7.78 -22.61 -0.26
C ASN A 136 6.39 -22.99 0.26
N ARG A 137 5.69 -22.07 0.92
CA ARG A 137 4.33 -22.30 1.43
C ARG A 137 3.26 -22.25 0.34
N ASN A 138 3.52 -21.53 -0.76
CA ASN A 138 2.65 -21.53 -1.95
C ASN A 138 2.69 -22.86 -2.72
N ASN A 139 3.72 -23.69 -2.50
CA ASN A 139 3.83 -25.00 -3.13
C ASN A 139 2.69 -25.97 -2.73
N TRP A 140 2.05 -25.76 -1.57
CA TRP A 140 0.90 -26.57 -1.12
C TRP A 140 -0.47 -26.06 -1.62
N MET A 141 -0.58 -24.81 -2.08
CA MET A 141 -1.83 -24.26 -2.60
C MET A 141 -2.02 -24.48 -4.12
N TYR A 142 -0.95 -24.83 -4.85
CA TYR A 142 -0.98 -25.03 -6.31
C TYR A 142 -0.34 -26.35 -6.78
N GLY A 143 -0.05 -27.29 -5.87
CA GLY A 143 0.58 -28.57 -6.21
C GLY A 143 -0.06 -29.74 -5.47
N ALA A 144 -1.16 -30.27 -6.01
CA ALA A 144 -1.64 -31.64 -5.82
C ALA A 144 -2.84 -31.94 -6.75
N ASP A 145 -2.68 -31.72 -8.05
CA ASP A 145 -3.59 -32.25 -9.08
C ASP A 145 -2.75 -32.85 -10.23
N GLU A 146 -2.02 -33.93 -9.95
CA GLU A 146 -1.58 -34.95 -10.92
C GLU A 146 -1.73 -36.34 -10.29
#